data_AF-A0AAU9SX99-F1
#
_entry.id   AF-A0AAU9SX99-F1
#
_cell.length_a   1.000
_cell.length_b   1.000
_cell.length_c   1.000
_cell.angle_alpha   90.00
_cell.angle_beta   90.00
_cell.angle_gamma   90.00
#
_symmetry.space_group_name_H-M   'P 1'
#
loop_
_entity.id
_entity.type
_entity.pdbx_description
1 polymer ?
#
loop_
_entity_poly.entity_id
_entity_poly.type
_entity_poly.pdbx_seq_one_letter_code
_entity_poly.pdbx_strand_id
1 'polypeptide(L)'
;MDWGNVTVEDLVDALREVDWSSPPRPLSEFFSRFTVPKSFAKWDSRLKCNLYYYRTNYFIMIIVILGLGFLTRPLAILSALLTALSVAFLNDSFAGSFSEKATRTIRRFSPQLAAKMRPPLTPVTRGRPSAKRAIHICGQPRWVFVLIFSLVSFALWYISCGLFTVSLALLIGLLATVLHATLRTPNLKARLNTFREEFRAVWRNYSEI
;
A
#
# COMPACT_ATOMS: atom_id res chain seq x y z
N MET A 1 -26.69 6.86 16.80
CA MET A 1 -25.76 5.75 17.07
C MET A 1 -24.96 5.94 18.35
N ASP A 2 -25.26 5.11 19.35
CA ASP A 2 -24.45 4.95 20.56
C ASP A 2 -23.26 4.03 20.25
N TRP A 3 -22.12 4.64 19.89
CA TRP A 3 -20.88 3.92 19.58
C TRP A 3 -20.37 3.02 20.71
N GLY A 4 -20.92 3.11 21.92
CA GLY A 4 -20.62 2.20 23.03
C GLY A 4 -21.14 0.78 22.82
N ASN A 5 -22.19 0.58 22.01
CA ASN A 5 -22.75 -0.74 21.72
C ASN A 5 -22.20 -1.36 20.43
N VAL A 6 -21.46 -0.59 19.63
CA VAL A 6 -20.88 -1.05 18.36
C VAL A 6 -19.70 -1.96 18.68
N THR A 7 -19.74 -3.20 18.20
CA THR A 7 -18.65 -4.15 18.38
C THR A 7 -17.46 -3.81 17.46
N VAL A 8 -16.32 -4.44 17.68
CA VAL A 8 -15.13 -4.20 16.82
C VAL A 8 -15.38 -4.80 15.44
N GLU A 9 -16.08 -5.94 15.40
CA GLU A 9 -16.49 -6.66 14.21
C GLU A 9 -17.38 -5.77 13.32
N ASP A 10 -18.42 -5.17 13.90
CA ASP A 10 -19.32 -4.24 13.19
C ASP A 10 -18.55 -3.05 12.61
N LEU A 11 -17.56 -2.54 13.35
CA LEU A 11 -16.72 -1.44 12.88
C LEU A 11 -15.83 -1.87 11.71
N VAL A 12 -15.24 -3.06 11.77
CA VAL A 12 -14.38 -3.59 10.72
C VAL A 12 -15.18 -3.84 9.45
N ASP A 13 -16.36 -4.43 9.57
CA ASP A 13 -17.24 -4.67 8.43
C ASP A 13 -17.72 -3.35 7.83
N ALA A 14 -18.11 -2.38 8.67
CA ALA A 14 -18.42 -1.03 8.20
C ALA A 14 -17.23 -0.34 7.52
N LEU A 15 -15.98 -0.60 7.92
CA LEU A 15 -14.80 -0.06 7.24
C LEU A 15 -14.47 -0.78 5.92
N ARG A 16 -14.89 -2.04 5.76
CA ARG A 16 -14.71 -2.83 4.53
C ARG A 16 -15.71 -2.45 3.46
N GLU A 17 -16.97 -2.25 3.83
CA GLU A 17 -18.07 -1.91 2.91
C GLU A 17 -18.02 -0.47 2.39
N VAL A 18 -17.04 0.30 2.85
CA VAL A 18 -16.97 1.72 2.62
C VAL A 18 -16.42 2.07 1.24
N ASP A 19 -17.14 2.96 0.56
CA ASP A 19 -16.66 3.63 -0.65
C ASP A 19 -15.54 4.63 -0.33
N TRP A 20 -14.34 4.32 -0.82
CA TRP A 20 -13.13 5.14 -0.69
C TRP A 20 -13.09 6.34 -1.64
N SER A 21 -14.09 6.48 -2.53
CA SER A 21 -14.24 7.60 -3.47
C SER A 21 -14.73 8.89 -2.79
N SER A 22 -15.16 8.82 -1.53
CA SER A 22 -15.62 9.99 -0.77
C SER A 22 -14.46 10.95 -0.49
N PRO A 23 -14.63 12.27 -0.75
CA PRO A 23 -13.58 13.24 -0.49
C PRO A 23 -13.25 13.33 1.01
N PRO A 24 -11.99 13.64 1.37
CA PRO A 24 -11.61 13.82 2.76
C PRO A 24 -12.40 14.94 3.42
N ARG A 25 -12.63 14.82 4.72
CA ARG A 25 -13.32 15.86 5.51
C ARG A 25 -12.45 17.12 5.58
N PRO A 26 -13.04 18.32 5.67
CA PRO A 26 -12.30 19.58 5.75
C PRO A 26 -11.26 19.56 6.87
N LEU A 27 -10.04 20.05 6.59
CA LEU A 27 -8.94 20.06 7.56
C LEU A 27 -9.24 20.93 8.78
N SER A 28 -9.97 22.04 8.59
CA SER A 28 -10.44 22.88 9.69
C SER A 28 -11.34 22.11 10.65
N GLU A 29 -12.15 21.18 10.15
CA GLU A 29 -12.98 20.31 10.97
C GLU A 29 -12.12 19.24 11.66
N PHE A 30 -11.17 18.66 10.94
CA PHE A 30 -10.27 17.62 11.42
C PHE A 30 -9.46 18.09 12.65
N PHE A 31 -8.94 19.32 12.64
CA PHE A 31 -8.10 19.88 13.70
C PHE A 31 -8.81 20.84 14.69
N SER A 32 -10.14 20.91 14.69
CA SER A 32 -10.84 21.98 15.43
C SER A 32 -10.85 21.87 16.96
N ARG A 33 -11.12 20.69 17.54
CA ARG A 33 -11.34 20.54 19.00
C ARG A 33 -10.80 19.23 19.57
N PHE A 34 -9.85 19.34 20.49
CA PHE A 34 -9.24 18.22 21.20
C PHE A 34 -9.52 18.30 22.71
N THR A 35 -9.89 17.19 23.33
CA THR A 35 -10.09 17.06 24.78
C THR A 35 -9.71 15.66 25.25
N VAL A 36 -9.12 15.55 26.43
CA VAL A 36 -8.83 14.24 27.05
C VAL A 36 -10.16 13.58 27.47
N PRO A 37 -10.40 12.31 27.10
CA PRO A 37 -11.61 11.59 27.52
C PRO A 37 -11.59 11.35 29.04
N LYS A 38 -12.73 11.59 29.69
CA LYS A 38 -12.88 11.50 31.15
C LYS A 38 -13.15 10.08 31.67
N SER A 39 -13.47 9.13 30.78
CA SER A 39 -13.75 7.74 31.13
C SER A 39 -13.43 6.80 29.97
N PHE A 40 -13.20 5.52 30.27
CA PHE A 40 -12.91 4.50 29.26
C PHE A 40 -14.06 4.32 28.26
N ALA A 41 -15.31 4.28 28.73
CA ALA A 41 -16.49 4.20 27.84
C ALA A 41 -16.58 5.39 26.87
N LYS A 42 -16.21 6.60 27.32
CA LYS A 42 -16.15 7.78 26.45
C LYS A 42 -14.96 7.72 25.49
N TRP A 43 -13.84 7.17 25.91
CA TRP A 43 -12.68 6.96 25.04
C TRP A 43 -12.99 5.99 23.91
N ASP A 44 -13.56 4.82 24.23
CA ASP A 44 -13.92 3.78 23.26
C ASP A 44 -14.91 4.31 22.20
N SER A 45 -15.99 4.93 22.66
CA SER A 45 -16.99 5.58 21.79
C SER A 45 -16.37 6.65 20.87
N ARG A 46 -15.43 7.46 21.38
CA ARG A 46 -14.73 8.48 20.60
C ARG A 46 -13.82 7.87 19.54
N LEU A 47 -13.06 6.86 19.92
CA LEU A 47 -12.13 6.18 19.03
C LEU A 47 -12.89 5.61 17.83
N LYS A 48 -13.95 4.83 18.07
CA LYS A 48 -14.80 4.24 17.02
C LYS A 48 -15.44 5.30 16.13
N CYS A 49 -16.08 6.30 16.74
CA CYS A 49 -16.75 7.39 16.00
C CYS A 49 -15.77 8.18 15.11
N ASN A 50 -14.62 8.56 15.66
CA ASN A 50 -13.66 9.38 14.92
C ASN A 50 -12.97 8.57 13.82
N LEU A 51 -12.59 7.32 14.08
CA LEU A 51 -11.99 6.43 13.07
C LEU A 51 -12.93 6.25 11.88
N TYR A 52 -14.22 5.98 12.13
CA TYR A 52 -15.19 5.84 11.06
C TYR A 52 -15.42 7.15 10.29
N TYR A 53 -15.60 8.27 11.00
CA TYR A 53 -15.97 9.54 10.38
C TYR A 53 -14.81 10.22 9.61
N TYR A 54 -13.57 10.09 10.09
CA TYR A 54 -12.37 10.70 9.50
C TYR A 54 -11.44 9.68 8.81
N ARG A 55 -11.93 8.48 8.48
CA ARG A 55 -11.17 7.38 7.85
C ARG A 55 -10.24 7.82 6.71
N THR A 56 -10.75 8.60 5.75
CA THR A 56 -9.97 9.09 4.59
C THR A 56 -8.87 10.04 5.03
N ASN A 57 -9.13 10.92 6.00
CA ASN A 57 -8.14 11.85 6.55
C ASN A 57 -7.02 11.08 7.27
N TYR A 58 -7.36 10.06 8.05
CA TYR A 58 -6.38 9.20 8.72
C TYR A 58 -5.54 8.40 7.73
N PHE A 59 -6.15 7.85 6.69
CA PHE A 59 -5.42 7.19 5.62
C PHE A 59 -4.42 8.13 4.95
N ILE A 60 -4.85 9.33 4.56
CA ILE A 60 -3.96 10.35 3.99
C ILE A 60 -2.84 10.71 4.97
N MET A 61 -3.14 10.90 6.26
CA MET A 61 -2.13 11.21 7.26
C MET A 61 -1.08 10.10 7.38
N ILE A 62 -1.48 8.82 7.41
CA ILE A 62 -0.55 7.69 7.41
C ILE A 62 0.32 7.71 6.16
N ILE A 63 -0.27 7.88 4.97
CA ILE A 63 0.48 7.94 3.70
C ILE A 63 1.46 9.10 3.67
N VAL A 64 1.09 10.27 4.17
CA VAL A 64 1.99 11.44 4.26
C VAL A 64 3.15 11.16 5.21
N ILE A 65 2.90 10.61 6.40
CA ILE A 65 3.96 10.28 7.37
C ILE A 65 4.90 9.21 6.79
N LEU A 66 4.34 8.18 6.16
CA LEU A 66 5.12 7.15 5.46
C LEU A 66 5.96 7.76 4.33
N GLY A 67 5.36 8.61 3.49
CA GLY A 67 6.03 9.29 2.39
C GLY A 67 7.19 10.16 2.87
N LEU A 68 6.98 10.93 3.93
CA LEU A 68 8.05 11.70 4.57
C LEU A 68 9.16 10.79 5.12
N GLY A 69 8.80 9.68 5.77
CA GLY A 69 9.76 8.68 6.22
C GLY A 69 10.64 8.14 5.09
N PHE A 70 10.04 7.83 3.94
CA PHE A 70 10.78 7.41 2.73
C PHE A 70 11.66 8.54 2.15
N LEU A 71 11.15 9.76 2.06
CA LEU A 71 11.87 10.91 1.50
C LEU A 71 13.11 11.28 2.32
N THR A 72 13.11 11.04 3.64
CA THR A 72 14.29 11.26 4.48
C THR A 72 15.43 10.26 4.21
N ARG A 73 15.16 9.16 3.52
CA ARG A 73 16.12 8.07 3.25
C ARG A 73 16.11 7.74 1.74
N PRO A 74 16.81 8.50 0.88
CA PRO A 74 16.82 8.25 -0.57
C PRO A 74 17.33 6.85 -0.94
N LEU A 75 18.23 6.28 -0.13
CA LEU A 75 18.69 4.89 -0.30
C LEU A 75 17.58 3.86 -0.09
N ALA A 76 16.61 4.13 0.80
CA ALA A 76 15.46 3.26 1.00
C ALA A 76 14.56 3.25 -0.24
N ILE A 77 14.40 4.39 -0.92
CA ILE A 77 13.65 4.49 -2.18
C ILE A 77 14.33 3.64 -3.26
N LEU A 78 15.66 3.77 -3.42
CA LEU A 78 16.40 2.95 -4.37
C LEU A 78 16.28 1.45 -4.05
N SER A 79 16.36 1.09 -2.77
CA SER A 79 16.17 -0.31 -2.35
C SER A 79 14.77 -0.82 -2.67
N ALA A 80 13.72 -0.03 -2.44
CA ALA A 80 12.34 -0.41 -2.78
C ALA A 80 12.16 -0.59 -4.29
N LEU A 81 12.75 0.29 -5.11
CA LEU A 81 12.73 0.16 -6.57
C LEU A 81 13.44 -1.11 -7.05
N LEU A 82 14.59 -1.45 -6.48
CA LEU A 82 15.32 -2.68 -6.82
C LEU A 82 14.59 -3.93 -6.35
N THR A 83 13.92 -3.89 -5.19
CA THR A 83 13.01 -4.95 -4.73
C THR A 83 11.88 -5.14 -5.74
N ALA A 84 11.19 -4.07 -6.13
CA ALA A 84 10.10 -4.11 -7.10
C ALA A 84 10.57 -4.64 -8.46
N LEU A 85 11.75 -4.24 -8.92
CA LEU A 85 12.34 -4.73 -10.16
C LEU A 85 12.71 -6.22 -10.09
N SER A 86 13.23 -6.69 -8.94
CA SER A 86 13.48 -8.12 -8.70
C SER A 86 12.19 -8.94 -8.78
N VAL A 87 11.11 -8.46 -8.15
CA VAL A 87 9.78 -9.08 -8.24
C VAL A 87 9.24 -9.04 -9.67
N ALA A 88 9.43 -7.95 -10.40
CA ALA A 88 9.01 -7.84 -11.79
C ALA A 88 9.72 -8.86 -12.70
N PHE A 89 10.98 -9.21 -12.43
CA PHE A 89 11.68 -10.27 -13.18
C PHE A 89 11.15 -11.69 -12.94
N LEU A 90 10.34 -11.91 -11.91
CA LEU A 90 9.60 -13.16 -11.74
C LEU A 90 8.41 -13.26 -12.70
N ASN A 91 7.95 -12.14 -13.26
CA ASN A 91 6.89 -12.11 -14.28
C ASN A 91 7.47 -12.42 -15.66
N ASP A 92 6.95 -13.47 -16.30
CA ASP A 92 7.40 -13.96 -17.60
C ASP A 92 7.32 -12.89 -18.70
N SER A 93 6.21 -12.15 -18.77
CA SER A 93 5.96 -11.10 -19.76
C SER A 93 6.92 -9.92 -19.60
N PHE A 94 7.18 -9.52 -18.35
CA PHE A 94 8.13 -8.44 -18.05
C PHE A 94 9.56 -8.85 -18.40
N ALA A 95 10.00 -10.03 -17.95
CA ALA A 95 11.35 -10.54 -18.20
C ALA A 95 11.64 -10.68 -19.71
N GLY A 96 10.69 -11.20 -20.48
CA GLY A 96 10.81 -11.30 -21.94
C GLY A 96 10.93 -9.92 -22.61
N SER A 97 10.01 -9.01 -22.28
CA SER A 97 9.98 -7.65 -22.85
C SER A 97 11.26 -6.86 -22.53
N PHE A 98 11.77 -7.01 -21.29
CA PHE A 98 13.02 -6.38 -20.87
C PHE A 98 14.22 -6.93 -21.65
N SER A 99 14.34 -8.26 -21.78
CA SER A 99 15.41 -8.93 -22.52
C SER A 99 15.48 -8.48 -23.97
N GLU A 100 14.33 -8.39 -24.65
CA GLU A 100 14.25 -7.93 -26.03
C GLU A 100 14.69 -6.47 -26.17
N LYS A 101 14.15 -5.57 -25.33
CA LYS A 101 14.53 -4.15 -25.34
C LYS A 101 16.01 -3.96 -25.03
N ALA A 102 16.52 -4.63 -23.99
CA ALA A 102 17.93 -4.56 -23.60
C ALA A 102 18.83 -5.03 -24.74
N THR A 103 18.53 -6.18 -25.34
CA THR A 103 19.31 -6.73 -26.46
C THR A 103 19.26 -5.80 -27.68
N ARG A 104 18.09 -5.21 -27.99
CA ARG A 104 17.94 -4.26 -29.10
C ARG A 104 18.76 -2.99 -28.88
N THR A 105 18.75 -2.45 -27.66
CA THR A 105 19.57 -1.29 -27.28
C THR A 105 21.05 -1.62 -27.38
N ILE A 106 21.48 -2.73 -26.80
CA ILE A 106 22.90 -3.12 -26.82
C ILE A 106 23.38 -3.40 -28.24
N ARG A 107 22.52 -3.94 -29.12
CA ARG A 107 22.84 -4.13 -30.54
C ARG A 107 23.14 -2.81 -31.26
N ARG A 108 22.52 -1.70 -30.84
CA ARG A 108 22.82 -0.36 -31.39
C ARG A 108 24.20 0.14 -30.97
N PHE A 109 24.65 -0.18 -29.76
CA PHE A 109 25.94 0.26 -29.22
C PHE A 109 27.10 -0.68 -29.57
N SER A 110 26.89 -1.99 -29.43
CA SER A 110 27.88 -3.03 -29.71
C SER A 110 27.20 -4.30 -30.24
N PRO A 111 27.24 -4.53 -31.57
CA PRO A 111 26.64 -5.72 -32.16
C PRO A 111 27.35 -7.01 -31.72
N GLN A 112 28.65 -6.96 -31.39
CA GLN A 112 29.38 -8.12 -30.89
C GLN A 112 28.94 -8.53 -29.48
N LEU A 113 28.66 -7.56 -28.60
CA LEU A 113 28.15 -7.86 -27.26
C LEU A 113 26.74 -8.46 -27.32
N ALA A 114 25.90 -7.95 -28.22
CA ALA A 114 24.57 -8.49 -28.48
C ALA A 114 24.59 -9.93 -29.00
N ALA A 115 25.60 -10.31 -29.77
CA ALA A 115 25.78 -11.69 -30.22
C ALA A 115 26.10 -12.64 -29.05
N LYS A 116 26.91 -12.20 -28.08
CA LYS A 116 27.26 -12.98 -26.87
C LYS A 116 26.10 -13.16 -25.90
N MET A 117 25.12 -12.26 -25.90
CA MET A 117 23.92 -12.31 -25.03
C MET A 117 22.77 -13.15 -25.61
N ARG A 118 22.99 -13.88 -26.71
CA ARG A 118 21.96 -14.78 -27.23
C ARG A 118 21.77 -15.96 -26.27
N PRO A 119 20.53 -16.37 -25.98
CA PRO A 119 20.28 -17.56 -25.18
C PRO A 119 20.86 -18.80 -25.86
N PRO A 120 21.27 -19.82 -25.08
CA PRO A 120 21.76 -21.08 -25.62
C PRO A 120 20.72 -21.66 -26.60
N LEU A 121 21.16 -22.01 -27.81
CA LEU A 121 20.30 -22.67 -28.79
C LEU A 121 19.92 -24.03 -28.23
N THR A 122 18.68 -24.16 -27.76
CA THR A 122 18.11 -25.48 -27.49
C THR A 122 17.65 -26.05 -28.83
N PRO A 123 18.24 -27.16 -29.31
CA PRO A 123 17.81 -27.74 -30.57
C PRO A 123 16.33 -28.14 -30.44
N VAL A 124 15.50 -27.61 -31.35
CA VAL A 124 14.09 -27.95 -31.41
C VAL A 124 14.00 -29.37 -31.97
N THR A 125 13.96 -30.37 -31.08
CA THR A 125 13.59 -31.74 -31.45
C THR A 125 12.11 -31.76 -31.84
N ARG A 126 11.85 -31.91 -33.14
CA ARG A 126 10.51 -32.01 -33.72
C ARG A 126 9.76 -33.18 -33.05
N GLY A 127 8.61 -32.89 -32.43
CA GLY A 127 7.73 -33.90 -31.83
C GLY A 127 7.73 -34.02 -30.30
N ARG A 128 8.63 -33.33 -29.58
CA ARG A 128 8.60 -33.31 -28.10
C ARG A 128 7.77 -32.12 -27.61
N PRO A 129 6.81 -32.30 -26.68
CA PRO A 129 6.14 -31.16 -26.05
C PRO A 129 7.21 -30.29 -25.38
N SER A 130 7.22 -29.01 -25.75
CA SER A 130 8.19 -28.03 -25.27
C SER A 130 8.11 -27.98 -23.74
N ALA A 131 9.11 -28.53 -23.05
CA ALA A 131 9.27 -28.33 -21.62
C ALA A 131 9.29 -26.82 -21.36
N LYS A 132 8.54 -26.35 -20.34
CA LYS A 132 8.35 -24.92 -19.99
C LYS A 132 9.57 -24.10 -20.39
N ARG A 133 9.41 -23.27 -21.43
CA ARG A 133 10.52 -22.53 -22.06
C ARG A 133 11.26 -21.74 -20.98
N ALA A 134 12.51 -22.12 -20.69
CA ALA A 134 13.32 -21.40 -19.70
C ALA A 134 13.53 -19.95 -20.19
N ILE A 135 13.06 -18.99 -19.41
CA ILE A 135 13.15 -17.56 -19.76
C ILE A 135 14.55 -17.06 -19.45
N HIS A 136 15.21 -16.55 -20.50
CA HIS A 136 16.55 -16.00 -20.42
C HIS A 136 16.50 -14.48 -20.62
N ILE A 137 17.20 -13.77 -19.75
CA ILE A 137 17.39 -12.33 -19.82
C ILE A 137 18.83 -12.10 -20.30
N CYS A 138 19.00 -11.50 -21.49
CA CYS A 138 20.32 -11.27 -22.08
C CYS A 138 21.23 -12.51 -22.11
N GLY A 139 20.66 -13.70 -22.34
CA GLY A 139 21.39 -14.97 -22.44
C GLY A 139 21.66 -15.67 -21.11
N GLN A 140 21.37 -15.03 -19.97
CA GLN A 140 21.48 -15.63 -18.64
C GLN A 140 20.09 -16.07 -18.13
N PRO A 141 20.01 -17.09 -17.26
CA PRO A 141 18.74 -17.50 -16.65
C PRO A 141 18.20 -16.38 -15.75
N ARG A 142 16.88 -16.16 -15.76
CA ARG A 142 16.23 -15.06 -15.00
C ARG A 142 16.60 -14.98 -13.52
N TRP A 143 16.86 -16.12 -12.88
CA TRP A 143 17.19 -16.19 -11.46
C TRP A 143 18.48 -15.44 -11.12
N VAL A 144 19.43 -15.32 -12.06
CA VAL A 144 20.65 -14.52 -11.85
C VAL A 144 20.31 -13.05 -11.65
N PHE A 145 19.42 -12.50 -12.49
CA PHE A 145 18.95 -11.12 -12.34
C PHE A 145 18.18 -10.94 -11.03
N VAL A 146 17.24 -11.84 -10.73
CA VAL A 146 16.47 -11.82 -9.46
C VAL A 146 17.42 -11.83 -8.25
N LEU A 147 18.44 -12.69 -8.24
CA LEU A 147 19.44 -12.80 -7.17
C LEU A 147 20.30 -11.54 -7.06
N ILE A 148 20.82 -11.00 -8.16
CA ILE A 148 21.63 -9.78 -8.13
C ILE A 148 20.80 -8.61 -7.60
N PHE A 149 19.61 -8.37 -8.16
CA PHE A 149 18.75 -7.27 -7.75
C PHE A 149 18.27 -7.42 -6.29
N SER A 150 17.94 -8.65 -5.85
CA SER A 150 17.54 -8.90 -4.47
C SER A 150 18.71 -8.73 -3.50
N LEU A 151 19.92 -9.18 -3.83
CA LEU A 151 21.10 -9.02 -2.98
C LEU A 151 21.48 -7.55 -2.81
N VAL A 152 21.55 -6.79 -3.92
CA VAL A 152 21.83 -5.35 -3.88
C VAL A 152 20.73 -4.62 -3.11
N SER A 153 19.46 -4.96 -3.37
CA SER A 153 18.34 -4.38 -2.64
C SER A 153 18.41 -4.67 -1.14
N PHE A 154 18.74 -5.90 -0.74
CA PHE A 154 18.86 -6.30 0.65
C PHE A 154 20.00 -5.57 1.35
N ALA A 155 21.16 -5.48 0.70
CA ALA A 155 22.30 -4.71 1.21
C ALA A 155 21.94 -3.23 1.40
N LEU A 156 21.22 -2.63 0.45
CA LEU A 156 20.76 -1.23 0.57
C LEU A 156 19.72 -1.06 1.69
N TRP A 157 18.78 -1.99 1.84
CA TRP A 157 17.84 -1.98 2.97
C TRP A 157 18.56 -2.05 4.33
N TYR A 158 19.59 -2.89 4.41
CA TYR A 158 20.41 -3.07 5.61
C TYR A 158 21.26 -1.83 5.92
N ILE A 159 22.08 -1.36 4.97
CA ILE A 159 22.98 -0.21 5.13
C ILE A 159 22.19 1.06 5.45
N SER A 160 21.03 1.24 4.81
CA SER A 160 20.21 2.43 5.02
C SER A 160 19.36 2.38 6.28
N CYS A 161 19.36 1.27 7.05
CA CYS A 161 18.35 0.97 8.07
C CYS A 161 16.93 1.33 7.58
N GLY A 162 16.66 1.09 6.29
CA GLY A 162 15.45 1.56 5.63
C GLY A 162 14.22 0.84 6.18
N LEU A 163 14.34 -0.47 6.44
CA LEU A 163 13.27 -1.27 7.04
C LEU A 163 12.86 -0.70 8.39
N PHE A 164 13.84 -0.45 9.27
CA PHE A 164 13.57 0.17 10.57
C PHE A 164 12.90 1.54 10.43
N THR A 165 13.37 2.37 9.51
CA THR A 165 12.84 3.72 9.31
C THR A 165 11.40 3.70 8.80
N VAL A 166 11.09 2.82 7.83
CA VAL A 166 9.76 2.66 7.27
C VAL A 166 8.80 2.05 8.30
N SER A 167 9.25 1.04 9.05
CA SER A 167 8.48 0.46 10.16
C SER A 167 8.21 1.48 11.25
N LEU A 168 9.18 2.32 11.58
CA LEU A 168 9.01 3.40 12.56
C LEU A 168 8.04 4.47 12.04
N ALA A 169 8.14 4.87 10.77
CA ALA A 169 7.21 5.81 10.16
C ALA A 169 5.78 5.25 10.14
N LEU A 170 5.61 3.95 9.85
CA LEU A 170 4.32 3.28 9.95
C LEU A 170 3.77 3.30 11.38
N LEU A 171 4.62 2.95 12.35
CA LEU A 171 4.26 2.99 13.76
C LEU A 171 3.86 4.40 14.20
N ILE A 172 4.62 5.43 13.83
CA ILE A 172 4.30 6.83 14.12
C ILE A 172 2.96 7.22 13.47
N GLY A 173 2.72 6.81 12.22
CA GLY A 173 1.45 7.05 11.53
C GLY A 173 0.26 6.44 12.27
N LEU A 174 0.37 5.17 12.68
CA LEU A 174 -0.67 4.46 13.44
C LEU A 174 -0.87 5.04 14.85
N LEU A 175 0.21 5.41 15.54
CA LEU A 175 0.11 6.05 16.86
C LEU A 175 -0.52 7.44 16.75
N ALA A 176 -0.16 8.20 15.72
CA ALA A 176 -0.75 9.51 15.46
C ALA A 176 -2.25 9.40 15.15
N THR A 177 -2.71 8.39 14.40
CA THR A 177 -4.15 8.18 14.16
C THR A 177 -4.88 7.84 15.45
N VAL A 178 -4.37 6.91 16.25
CA VAL A 178 -4.98 6.51 17.52
C VAL A 178 -5.01 7.69 18.49
N LEU A 179 -3.92 8.46 18.60
CA LEU A 179 -3.83 9.64 19.47
C LEU A 179 -4.81 10.72 19.01
N HIS A 180 -4.82 11.03 17.72
CA HIS A 180 -5.74 12.01 17.17
C HIS A 180 -7.21 11.59 17.38
N ALA A 181 -7.56 10.34 17.06
CA ALA A 181 -8.91 9.81 17.25
C ALA A 181 -9.34 9.75 18.72
N THR A 182 -8.40 9.54 19.63
CA THR A 182 -8.63 9.56 21.09
C THR A 182 -8.95 10.97 21.60
N LEU A 183 -8.11 11.94 21.22
CA LEU A 183 -8.21 13.30 21.72
C LEU A 183 -9.31 14.09 21.01
N ARG A 184 -9.65 13.75 19.77
CA ARG A 184 -10.63 14.50 18.99
C ARG A 184 -12.02 14.38 19.63
N THR A 185 -12.64 15.53 19.88
CA THR A 185 -14.03 15.56 20.36
C THR A 185 -14.98 15.05 19.27
N PRO A 186 -15.94 14.18 19.60
CA PRO A 186 -16.86 13.63 18.61
C PRO A 186 -17.72 14.77 18.05
N ASN A 187 -17.76 14.89 16.72
CA ASN A 187 -18.44 16.00 16.07
C ASN A 187 -19.96 15.85 16.20
N LEU A 188 -20.67 16.91 16.62
CA LEU A 188 -22.13 16.94 16.63
C LEU A 188 -22.71 16.71 15.23
N LYS A 189 -22.02 17.20 14.18
CA LYS A 189 -22.37 16.96 12.78
C LYS A 189 -22.25 15.49 12.38
N ALA A 190 -21.31 14.75 12.95
CA ALA A 190 -21.20 13.31 12.76
C ALA A 190 -22.43 12.61 13.36
N ARG A 191 -22.78 12.95 14.61
CA ARG A 191 -23.99 12.42 15.28
C ARG A 191 -25.27 12.74 14.51
N LEU A 192 -25.43 13.99 14.06
CA LEU A 192 -26.58 14.43 13.26
C LEU A 192 -26.70 13.71 11.92
N ASN A 193 -25.59 13.46 11.23
CA ASN A 193 -25.60 12.68 9.99
C ASN A 193 -26.03 11.23 10.23
N THR A 194 -25.57 10.63 11.33
CA THR A 194 -26.01 9.27 11.69
C THR A 194 -27.49 9.24 12.02
N PHE A 195 -28.01 10.21 12.79
CA PHE A 195 -29.45 10.32 13.03
C PHE A 195 -30.22 10.49 11.72
N ARG A 196 -29.74 11.34 10.80
CA ARG A 196 -30.37 11.53 9.48
C ARG A 196 -30.40 10.24 8.65
N GLU A 197 -29.37 9.40 8.76
CA GLU A 197 -29.30 8.10 8.09
C GLU A 197 -30.23 7.07 8.73
N GLU A 198 -30.29 7.01 10.07
CA GLU A 198 -31.24 6.20 10.83
C GLU A 198 -32.69 6.59 10.45
N PHE A 199 -33.01 7.90 10.43
CA PHE A 199 -34.31 8.40 9.98
C PHE A 199 -34.61 8.01 8.53
N ARG A 200 -33.63 8.12 7.61
CA ARG A 200 -33.81 7.70 6.21
C ARG A 200 -34.00 6.19 6.07
N ALA A 201 -33.37 5.38 6.91
CA ALA A 201 -33.52 3.93 6.90
C ALA A 201 -34.90 3.52 7.42
N VAL A 202 -35.35 4.13 8.53
CA VAL A 202 -36.71 3.93 9.07
C VAL A 202 -37.76 4.35 8.04
N TRP A 203 -37.59 5.52 7.41
CA TRP A 203 -38.53 6.01 6.39
C TRP A 203 -38.59 5.09 5.16
N ARG A 204 -37.46 4.54 4.70
CA ARG A 204 -37.42 3.55 3.61
C ARG A 204 -38.19 2.28 3.97
N ASN A 205 -38.01 1.77 5.18
CA ASN A 205 -38.77 0.60 5.65
C ASN A 205 -40.28 0.86 5.72
N TYR A 206 -40.71 2.08 6.06
CA TYR A 206 -42.13 2.45 6.03
C TYR A 206 -42.69 2.62 4.61
N SER A 207 -41.88 3.00 3.63
CA SER A 207 -42.32 3.16 2.23
C SER A 207 -42.39 1.85 1.44
N GLU A 208 -41.83 0.76 1.95
CA GLU A 208 -41.87 -0.58 1.35
C GLU A 208 -43.04 -1.44 1.87
N ILE A 209 -43.86 -0.91 2.78
CA ILE A 209 -45.12 -1.48 3.29
C ILE A 209 -46.29 -0.79 2.60
#